data_AF-A0A2K3P795-F1
#
_entry.id   AF-A0A2K3P795-F1
#
_cell.length_a   1.000
_cell.length_b   1.000
_cell.length_c   1.000
_cell.angle_alpha   90.00
_cell.angle_beta   90.00
_cell.angle_gamma   90.00
#
_symmetry.space_group_name_H-M   'P 1'
#
loop_
_entity.id
_entity.type
_entity.pdbx_description
1 polymer ?
#
loop_
_entity_poly.entity_id
_entity_poly.type
_entity_poly.pdbx_seq_one_letter_code
_entity_poly.pdbx_strand_id
1 'polypeptide(L)'
;ALASERELVLVLLDPDAIVDTRPTAKQLSNNSENGSGKTEIDLMFVLDRIFEGVCRPFKVRVEQVLQSQPSLIVSYKLSNTLQFYCYTISDLLGQDTALCNTLWALKDAAQKTFFDILKGRGEKLLRYPPLVAVDLSPPPAVREGVSVLLEIIENYNGMMVPASGQKPVFDPVISAILDPIIQMCEQAAEAHKSKGAGNSSRRSRISTDPGQLTKSSVDAILSNSRSTSSSLTSETPSKIFLINCLCAIQQPLSGYEVAAEYVKRLGTMIDNHLRVLVDKEADAILSRCNLSEKMPHFHKSINKDGDSEVGTPLAELEDTSPAVLSECLKALFGLILGSESSLPEFEQIQVPSLRSEATIGVARSLGEAYELIYNAIMDPKNGYPDPRSLARHPPDQIRTILGI
;
A
#
# COMPACT_ATOMS: atom_id res chain seq x y z
N ALA A 1 -27.40 -36.82 -6.36
CA ALA A 1 -28.66 -36.14 -6.72
C ALA A 1 -28.61 -35.66 -8.16
N LEU A 2 -27.99 -34.52 -8.50
CA LEU A 2 -27.98 -34.05 -9.90
C LEU A 2 -27.37 -35.07 -10.88
N ALA A 3 -26.16 -35.57 -10.59
CA ALA A 3 -25.51 -36.57 -11.45
C ALA A 3 -26.33 -37.87 -11.58
N SER A 4 -26.91 -38.35 -10.48
CA SER A 4 -27.73 -39.57 -10.45
C SER A 4 -29.06 -39.41 -11.19
N GLU A 5 -29.72 -38.25 -11.08
CA GLU A 5 -30.95 -37.96 -11.84
C GLU A 5 -30.64 -37.83 -13.34
N ARG A 6 -29.53 -37.17 -13.70
CA ARG A 6 -29.10 -37.07 -15.10
C ARG A 6 -28.85 -38.45 -15.71
N GLU A 7 -28.16 -39.33 -14.99
CA GLU A 7 -27.91 -40.71 -15.43
C GLU A 7 -29.22 -41.51 -15.57
N LEU A 8 -30.14 -41.38 -14.60
CA LEU A 8 -31.45 -42.04 -14.66
C LEU A 8 -32.28 -41.58 -15.86
N VAL A 9 -32.38 -40.26 -16.09
CA VAL A 9 -33.17 -39.73 -17.21
C VAL A 9 -32.53 -40.10 -18.55
N LEU A 10 -31.19 -40.13 -18.63
CA LEU A 10 -30.48 -40.63 -19.81
C LEU A 10 -30.86 -42.09 -20.12
N VAL A 11 -30.80 -42.97 -19.12
CA VAL A 11 -31.18 -44.39 -19.26
C VAL A 11 -32.62 -44.56 -19.72
N LEU A 12 -33.53 -43.68 -19.27
CA LEU A 12 -34.96 -43.73 -19.64
C LEU A 12 -35.24 -43.23 -21.05
N LEU A 13 -34.49 -42.24 -21.54
CA LEU A 13 -34.68 -41.64 -22.86
C LEU A 13 -33.91 -42.37 -23.97
N ASP A 14 -32.79 -43.01 -23.63
CA ASP A 14 -31.97 -43.80 -24.55
C ASP A 14 -31.52 -45.12 -23.90
N PRO A 15 -32.39 -46.14 -23.86
CA PRO A 15 -32.06 -47.44 -23.29
C PRO A 15 -31.02 -48.24 -24.09
N ASP A 16 -30.79 -47.90 -25.37
CA ASP A 16 -29.86 -48.62 -26.26
C ASP A 16 -28.41 -48.11 -26.11
N ALA A 17 -28.18 -46.88 -25.66
CA ALA A 17 -26.86 -46.32 -25.40
C ALA A 17 -26.02 -47.11 -24.36
N ILE A 18 -26.65 -47.92 -23.52
CA ILE A 18 -25.98 -48.74 -22.49
C ILE A 18 -25.42 -50.05 -23.08
N VAL A 19 -25.95 -50.51 -24.22
CA VAL A 19 -25.64 -51.84 -24.80
C VAL A 19 -24.34 -51.83 -25.62
N ASP A 20 -23.85 -50.67 -26.05
CA ASP A 20 -22.68 -50.54 -26.94
C ASP A 20 -21.30 -50.54 -26.23
N THR A 21 -21.23 -50.86 -24.94
CA THR A 21 -19.95 -51.07 -24.22
C THR A 21 -19.37 -52.49 -24.38
N ARG A 22 -19.73 -53.22 -25.44
CA ARG A 22 -19.14 -54.52 -25.81
C ARG A 22 -18.33 -54.38 -27.10
N PRO A 23 -17.15 -55.02 -27.25
CA PRO A 23 -16.24 -54.69 -28.35
C PRO A 23 -16.89 -54.99 -29.70
N THR A 24 -17.14 -53.95 -30.49
CA THR A 24 -17.84 -54.02 -31.78
C THR A 24 -16.92 -54.63 -32.83
N ALA A 25 -17.19 -55.86 -33.23
CA ALA A 25 -16.86 -56.33 -34.56
C ALA A 25 -18.02 -55.96 -35.50
N LYS A 26 -17.78 -54.94 -36.33
CA LYS A 26 -18.43 -54.62 -37.62
C LYS A 26 -19.97 -54.60 -37.64
N GLN A 27 -20.53 -53.40 -37.81
CA GLN A 27 -21.35 -53.12 -39.00
C GLN A 27 -21.46 -51.62 -39.28
N LEU A 28 -21.28 -51.30 -40.56
CA LEU A 28 -21.37 -49.97 -41.16
C LEU A 28 -22.82 -49.56 -41.37
N SER A 29 -22.98 -48.24 -41.44
CA SER A 29 -23.94 -47.46 -42.24
C SER A 29 -25.28 -47.05 -41.61
N ASN A 30 -25.28 -45.75 -41.30
CA ASN A 30 -26.30 -44.74 -41.63
C ASN A 30 -27.45 -44.46 -40.65
N ASN A 31 -27.50 -43.19 -40.24
CA ASN A 31 -28.61 -42.41 -39.68
C ASN A 31 -28.73 -42.27 -38.15
N SER A 32 -27.74 -41.67 -37.49
CA SER A 32 -27.95 -41.12 -36.13
C SER A 32 -27.20 -39.79 -35.90
N GLU A 33 -27.49 -38.77 -36.72
CA GLU A 33 -27.13 -37.38 -36.37
C GLU A 33 -28.36 -36.53 -36.02
N ASN A 34 -29.56 -36.86 -36.54
CA ASN A 34 -30.80 -36.15 -36.22
C ASN A 34 -31.51 -36.60 -34.92
N GLY A 35 -31.15 -37.78 -34.38
CA GLY A 35 -31.75 -38.32 -33.14
C GLY A 35 -31.03 -37.83 -31.87
N SER A 36 -29.69 -37.79 -31.89
CA SER A 36 -28.84 -37.43 -30.75
C SER A 36 -29.16 -36.06 -30.16
N GLY A 37 -29.33 -35.03 -31.01
CA GLY A 37 -29.64 -33.68 -30.54
C GLY A 37 -31.04 -33.54 -29.94
N LYS A 38 -32.01 -34.33 -30.41
CA LYS A 38 -33.38 -34.30 -29.88
C LYS A 38 -33.45 -34.94 -28.49
N THR A 39 -32.75 -36.06 -28.30
CA THR A 39 -32.64 -36.73 -26.99
C THR A 39 -31.95 -35.84 -25.95
N GLU A 40 -30.93 -35.09 -26.35
CA GLU A 40 -30.24 -34.13 -25.47
C GLU A 40 -31.13 -32.96 -25.06
N ILE A 41 -31.93 -32.41 -26.00
CA ILE A 41 -32.92 -31.36 -25.71
C ILE A 41 -34.01 -31.88 -24.76
N ASP A 42 -34.54 -33.07 -25.02
CA ASP A 42 -35.57 -33.69 -24.18
C ASP A 42 -35.03 -34.00 -22.77
N LEU A 43 -33.78 -34.46 -22.67
CA LEU A 43 -33.08 -34.67 -21.40
C LEU A 43 -32.96 -33.38 -20.58
N MET A 44 -32.49 -32.30 -21.20
CA MET A 44 -32.35 -31.00 -20.53
C MET A 44 -33.70 -30.46 -20.06
N PHE A 45 -34.75 -30.59 -20.88
CA PHE A 45 -36.10 -30.16 -20.52
C PHE A 45 -36.66 -30.92 -19.29
N VAL A 46 -36.51 -32.25 -19.27
CA VAL A 46 -36.96 -33.07 -18.14
C VAL A 46 -36.19 -32.73 -16.87
N LEU A 47 -34.87 -32.59 -16.96
CA LEU A 47 -34.04 -32.25 -15.80
C LEU A 47 -34.36 -30.85 -15.27
N ASP A 48 -34.54 -29.83 -16.13
CA ASP A 48 -34.93 -28.49 -15.69
C ASP A 48 -36.23 -28.53 -14.89
N ARG A 49 -37.21 -29.31 -15.35
CA ARG A 49 -38.50 -29.47 -14.65
C ARG A 49 -38.38 -30.18 -13.31
N ILE A 50 -37.52 -31.20 -13.20
CA ILE A 50 -37.25 -31.91 -11.95
C ILE A 50 -36.59 -30.95 -10.93
N PHE A 51 -35.60 -30.18 -11.37
CA PHE A 51 -34.84 -29.29 -10.49
C PHE A 51 -35.50 -27.94 -10.22
N GLU A 52 -36.51 -27.54 -10.99
CA GLU A 52 -37.32 -26.33 -10.73
C GLU A 52 -37.88 -26.34 -9.30
N GLY A 53 -38.33 -27.50 -8.82
CA GLY A 53 -38.90 -27.68 -7.48
C GLY A 53 -37.93 -27.41 -6.33
N VAL A 54 -36.61 -27.56 -6.54
CA VAL A 54 -35.59 -27.34 -5.50
C VAL A 54 -35.10 -25.90 -5.41
N CYS A 55 -35.33 -25.09 -6.46
CA CYS A 55 -34.85 -23.71 -6.54
C CYS A 55 -35.33 -22.85 -5.37
N ARG A 56 -36.64 -22.86 -5.09
CA ARG A 56 -37.24 -22.01 -4.04
C ARG A 56 -36.77 -22.41 -2.63
N PRO A 57 -36.84 -23.69 -2.20
CA PRO A 57 -36.34 -24.10 -0.89
C PRO A 57 -34.83 -23.86 -0.71
N PHE A 58 -34.04 -24.05 -1.77
CA PHE A 58 -32.61 -23.77 -1.72
C PHE A 58 -32.33 -22.27 -1.55
N LYS A 59 -32.96 -21.44 -2.38
CA LYS A 59 -32.86 -19.98 -2.32
C LYS A 59 -33.20 -19.44 -0.93
N VAL A 60 -34.34 -19.84 -0.37
CA VAL A 60 -34.76 -19.38 0.96
C VAL A 60 -33.73 -19.73 2.03
N ARG A 61 -33.15 -20.94 2.01
CA ARG A 61 -32.14 -21.34 3.00
C ARG A 61 -30.85 -20.53 2.88
N VAL A 62 -30.38 -20.27 1.66
CA VAL A 62 -29.17 -19.47 1.45
C VAL A 62 -29.41 -18.02 1.87
N GLU A 63 -30.55 -17.43 1.50
CA GLU A 63 -30.93 -16.07 1.90
C GLU A 63 -31.04 -15.93 3.43
N GLN A 64 -31.59 -16.93 4.12
CA GLN A 64 -31.62 -16.95 5.59
C GLN A 64 -30.23 -16.95 6.21
N VAL A 65 -29.27 -17.69 5.63
CA VAL A 65 -27.87 -17.67 6.07
C VAL A 65 -27.22 -16.32 5.81
N LEU A 66 -27.51 -15.66 4.69
CA LEU A 66 -26.99 -14.32 4.41
C LEU A 66 -27.59 -13.25 5.35
N GLN A 67 -28.86 -13.41 5.74
CA GLN A 67 -29.55 -12.51 6.67
C GLN A 67 -29.10 -12.67 8.13
N SER A 68 -28.52 -13.82 8.51
CA SER A 68 -28.08 -14.09 9.88
C SER A 68 -26.73 -13.45 10.28
N GLN A 69 -26.24 -12.49 9.49
CA GLN A 69 -24.95 -11.82 9.67
C GLN A 69 -23.77 -12.82 9.74
N PRO A 70 -23.54 -13.59 8.67
CA PRO A 70 -22.44 -14.54 8.62
C PRO A 70 -21.09 -13.84 8.77
N SER A 71 -20.07 -14.60 9.18
CA SER A 71 -18.71 -14.07 9.22
C SER A 71 -18.21 -13.75 7.80
N LEU A 72 -17.20 -12.88 7.72
CA LEU A 72 -16.56 -12.50 6.46
C LEU A 72 -16.06 -13.73 5.69
N ILE A 73 -15.36 -14.64 6.38
CA ILE A 73 -14.81 -15.87 5.81
C ILE A 73 -15.92 -16.80 5.32
N VAL A 74 -17.01 -16.95 6.08
CA VAL A 74 -18.15 -17.78 5.68
C VAL A 74 -18.82 -17.23 4.42
N SER A 75 -19.02 -15.90 4.34
CA SER A 75 -19.60 -15.25 3.17
C SER A 75 -18.74 -15.46 1.93
N TYR A 76 -17.41 -15.34 2.07
CA TYR A 76 -16.45 -15.58 1.00
C TYR A 76 -16.48 -17.03 0.51
N LYS A 77 -16.39 -17.99 1.45
CA LYS A 77 -16.46 -19.43 1.14
C LYS A 77 -17.76 -19.79 0.44
N LEU A 78 -18.89 -19.25 0.91
CA LEU A 78 -20.20 -19.49 0.32
C LEU A 78 -20.26 -18.98 -1.12
N SER A 79 -19.76 -17.76 -1.38
CA SER A 79 -19.70 -17.21 -2.73
C SER A 79 -18.86 -18.07 -3.67
N ASN A 80 -17.65 -18.48 -3.25
CA ASN A 80 -16.76 -19.33 -4.05
C ASN A 80 -17.38 -20.71 -4.32
N THR A 81 -18.02 -21.30 -3.31
CA THR A 81 -18.68 -22.60 -3.43
C THR A 81 -19.84 -22.53 -4.42
N LEU A 82 -20.68 -21.49 -4.31
CA LEU A 82 -21.79 -21.27 -5.24
C LEU A 82 -21.26 -21.03 -6.66
N GLN A 83 -20.17 -20.28 -6.83
CA GLN A 83 -19.55 -20.06 -8.13
C GLN A 83 -19.08 -21.37 -8.78
N PHE A 84 -18.41 -22.25 -8.03
CA PHE A 84 -18.03 -23.58 -8.52
C PHE A 84 -19.24 -24.38 -9.01
N TYR A 85 -20.33 -24.37 -8.24
CA TYR A 85 -21.57 -25.05 -8.63
C TYR A 85 -22.31 -24.38 -9.78
N CYS A 86 -22.20 -23.05 -9.96
CA CYS A 86 -22.77 -22.37 -11.12
C CYS A 86 -22.21 -22.97 -12.41
N TYR A 87 -20.90 -23.11 -12.53
CA TYR A 87 -20.26 -23.71 -13.71
C TYR A 87 -20.53 -25.21 -13.81
N THR A 88 -20.34 -25.95 -12.72
CA THR A 88 -20.52 -27.42 -12.72
C THR A 88 -21.94 -27.81 -13.12
N ILE A 89 -22.95 -27.06 -12.67
CA ILE A 89 -24.35 -27.33 -12.98
C ILE A 89 -24.71 -26.80 -14.38
N SER A 90 -24.12 -25.67 -14.82
CA SER A 90 -24.28 -25.17 -16.18
C SER A 90 -23.75 -26.18 -17.22
N ASP A 91 -22.62 -26.84 -16.93
CA ASP A 91 -22.05 -27.86 -17.81
C ASP A 91 -22.92 -29.14 -17.88
N LEU A 92 -23.76 -29.40 -16.86
CA LEU A 92 -24.60 -30.60 -16.78
C LEU A 92 -26.03 -30.38 -17.29
N LEU A 93 -26.61 -29.20 -17.05
CA LEU A 93 -28.01 -28.87 -17.31
C LEU A 93 -28.21 -27.81 -18.40
N GLY A 94 -27.17 -27.07 -18.77
CA GLY A 94 -27.26 -25.87 -19.60
C GLY A 94 -27.44 -24.59 -18.78
N GLN A 95 -27.03 -23.47 -19.38
CA GLN A 95 -26.95 -22.15 -18.73
C GLN A 95 -28.33 -21.55 -18.43
N ASP A 96 -29.35 -21.85 -19.25
CA ASP A 96 -30.66 -21.20 -19.18
C ASP A 96 -31.65 -21.87 -18.21
N THR A 97 -31.22 -22.88 -17.45
CA THR A 97 -32.10 -23.61 -16.53
C THR A 97 -32.45 -22.83 -15.27
N ALA A 98 -33.61 -23.12 -14.68
CA ALA A 98 -34.11 -22.46 -13.48
C ALA A 98 -33.12 -22.59 -12.31
N LEU A 99 -32.46 -23.76 -12.18
CA LEU A 99 -31.46 -24.01 -11.15
C LEU A 99 -30.19 -23.19 -11.37
N CYS A 100 -29.66 -23.13 -12.59
CA CYS A 100 -28.50 -22.30 -12.92
C CYS A 100 -28.76 -20.82 -12.61
N ASN A 101 -29.90 -20.28 -13.05
CA ASN A 101 -30.29 -18.91 -12.77
C ASN A 101 -30.41 -18.63 -11.27
N THR A 102 -30.95 -19.59 -10.50
CA THR A 102 -31.05 -19.47 -9.05
C THR A 102 -29.67 -19.46 -8.37
N LEU A 103 -28.75 -20.32 -8.81
CA LEU A 103 -27.39 -20.39 -8.27
C LEU A 103 -26.60 -19.11 -8.53
N TRP A 104 -26.68 -18.55 -9.75
CA TRP A 104 -26.04 -17.28 -10.09
C TRP A 104 -26.55 -16.14 -9.21
N ALA A 105 -27.87 -16.02 -9.06
CA ALA A 105 -28.47 -15.00 -8.19
C ALA A 105 -28.01 -15.13 -6.72
N LEU A 106 -27.90 -16.36 -6.22
CA LEU A 106 -27.41 -16.63 -4.86
C LEU A 106 -25.92 -16.37 -4.70
N LYS A 107 -25.11 -16.72 -5.70
CA LYS A 107 -23.67 -16.41 -5.74
C LYS A 107 -23.47 -14.91 -5.65
N ASP A 108 -24.22 -14.13 -6.43
CA ASP A 108 -24.10 -12.67 -6.46
C ASP A 108 -24.57 -12.04 -5.15
N ALA A 109 -25.64 -12.58 -4.55
CA ALA A 109 -26.08 -12.18 -3.21
C ALA A 109 -25.00 -12.44 -2.15
N ALA A 110 -24.38 -13.62 -2.15
CA ALA A 110 -23.31 -13.96 -1.21
C ALA A 110 -22.06 -13.09 -1.41
N GLN A 111 -21.69 -12.83 -2.67
CA GLN A 111 -20.57 -11.94 -3.00
C GLN A 111 -20.85 -10.51 -2.53
N LYS A 112 -22.07 -10.02 -2.75
CA LYS A 112 -22.51 -8.71 -2.26
C LYS A 112 -22.43 -8.63 -0.74
N THR A 113 -22.95 -9.62 -0.01
CA THR A 113 -22.86 -9.68 1.45
C THR A 113 -21.40 -9.63 1.93
N PHE A 114 -20.50 -10.35 1.27
CA PHE A 114 -19.06 -10.31 1.57
C PHE A 114 -18.48 -8.90 1.44
N PHE A 115 -18.72 -8.21 0.31
CA PHE A 115 -18.23 -6.84 0.11
C PHE A 115 -18.92 -5.81 1.00
N ASP A 116 -20.20 -5.99 1.33
CA ASP A 116 -20.93 -5.13 2.27
C ASP A 116 -20.33 -5.24 3.69
N ILE A 117 -19.91 -6.44 4.12
CA ILE A 117 -19.20 -6.63 5.40
C ILE A 117 -17.84 -5.90 5.37
N LEU A 118 -17.06 -6.04 4.29
CA LEU A 118 -15.78 -5.34 4.16
C LEU A 118 -15.95 -3.82 4.18
N LYS A 119 -16.91 -3.31 3.40
CA LYS A 119 -17.25 -1.89 3.37
C LYS A 119 -17.63 -1.38 4.75
N GLY A 120 -18.50 -2.08 5.47
CA GLY A 120 -18.88 -1.71 6.84
C GLY A 120 -17.72 -1.75 7.84
N ARG A 121 -16.75 -2.66 7.67
CA ARG A 121 -15.52 -2.67 8.49
C ARG A 121 -14.62 -1.48 8.16
N GLY A 122 -14.41 -1.20 6.88
CA GLY A 122 -13.60 -0.06 6.42
C GLY A 122 -14.18 1.28 6.87
N GLU A 123 -15.48 1.50 6.72
CA GLU A 123 -16.16 2.72 7.18
C GLU A 123 -16.03 2.94 8.70
N LYS A 124 -16.15 1.87 9.49
CA LYS A 124 -15.93 1.94 10.95
C LYS A 124 -14.49 2.30 11.29
N LEU A 125 -13.53 1.74 10.56
CA LEU A 125 -12.11 1.99 10.76
C LEU A 125 -11.76 3.46 10.47
N LEU A 126 -12.24 3.99 9.35
CA LEU A 126 -12.00 5.37 8.92
C LEU A 126 -12.73 6.39 9.79
N ARG A 127 -13.86 6.03 10.41
CA ARG A 127 -14.59 6.91 11.32
C ARG A 127 -13.83 7.18 12.62
N TYR A 128 -12.98 6.24 13.05
CA TYR A 128 -12.22 6.35 14.30
C TYR A 128 -10.76 5.92 14.11
N PRO A 129 -9.93 6.71 13.41
CA PRO A 129 -8.52 6.39 13.23
C PRO A 129 -7.80 6.30 14.59
N PRO A 130 -6.94 5.30 14.80
CA PRO A 130 -6.21 5.12 16.03
C PRO A 130 -5.19 6.25 16.23
N LEU A 131 -4.81 6.45 17.49
CA LEU A 131 -3.70 7.35 17.80
C LEU A 131 -2.37 6.68 17.41
N VAL A 132 -1.47 7.47 16.82
CA VAL A 132 -0.09 7.05 16.55
C VAL A 132 0.63 6.80 17.87
N ALA A 133 1.26 5.64 18.00
CA ALA A 133 2.04 5.27 19.17
C ALA A 133 3.37 6.04 19.21
N VAL A 134 3.94 6.20 20.41
CA VAL A 134 5.20 6.96 20.61
C VAL A 134 6.38 6.30 19.91
N ASP A 135 6.38 4.97 19.84
CA ASP A 135 7.36 4.15 19.13
C ASP A 135 7.11 4.07 17.61
N LEU A 136 6.08 4.78 17.11
CA LEU A 136 5.67 4.78 15.70
C LEU A 136 5.34 3.37 15.17
N SER A 137 4.90 2.48 16.06
CA SER A 137 4.49 1.13 15.69
C SER A 137 3.18 1.09 14.92
N PRO A 138 3.00 0.12 14.01
CA PRO A 138 1.74 -0.07 13.29
C PRO A 138 0.57 -0.35 14.24
N PRO A 139 -0.63 0.23 14.00
CA PRO A 139 -1.80 -0.05 14.82
C PRO A 139 -2.24 -1.53 14.74
N PRO A 140 -2.92 -2.07 15.78
CA PRO A 140 -3.42 -3.46 15.78
C PRO A 140 -4.30 -3.80 14.57
N ALA A 141 -5.08 -2.83 14.08
CA ALA A 141 -5.93 -2.99 12.90
C ALA A 141 -5.15 -3.40 11.64
N VAL A 142 -3.88 -2.99 11.51
CA VAL A 142 -3.02 -3.41 10.39
C VAL A 142 -2.78 -4.92 10.45
N ARG A 143 -2.35 -5.42 11.61
CA ARG A 143 -2.10 -6.86 11.82
C ARG A 143 -3.36 -7.68 11.65
N GLU A 144 -4.49 -7.22 12.20
CA GLU A 144 -5.78 -7.90 12.08
C GLU A 144 -6.25 -7.99 10.62
N GLY A 145 -6.14 -6.88 9.86
CA GLY A 145 -6.51 -6.86 8.44
C GLY A 145 -5.63 -7.76 7.58
N VAL A 146 -4.32 -7.75 7.82
CA VAL A 146 -3.38 -8.66 7.13
C VAL A 146 -3.70 -10.12 7.47
N SER A 147 -3.94 -10.45 8.74
CA SER A 147 -4.32 -11.80 9.15
C SER A 147 -5.59 -12.29 8.46
N VAL A 148 -6.60 -11.43 8.34
CA VAL A 148 -7.85 -11.74 7.62
C VAL A 148 -7.59 -11.94 6.13
N LEU A 149 -6.76 -11.10 5.51
CA LEU A 149 -6.41 -11.25 4.10
C LEU A 149 -5.66 -12.57 3.84
N LEU A 150 -4.70 -12.93 4.70
CA LEU A 150 -3.98 -14.19 4.59
C LEU A 150 -4.94 -15.39 4.66
N GLU A 151 -5.89 -15.38 5.60
CA GLU A 151 -6.91 -16.43 5.66
C GLU A 151 -7.76 -16.48 4.38
N ILE A 152 -8.12 -15.33 3.80
CA ILE A 152 -8.86 -15.27 2.54
C ILE A 152 -8.02 -15.80 1.37
N ILE A 153 -6.72 -15.49 1.32
CA ILE A 153 -5.80 -16.00 0.31
C ILE A 153 -5.70 -17.53 0.39
N GLU A 154 -5.59 -18.11 1.58
CA GLU A 154 -5.58 -19.58 1.74
C GLU A 154 -6.88 -20.20 1.20
N ASN A 155 -8.03 -19.56 1.47
CA ASN A 155 -9.31 -20.01 0.93
C ASN A 155 -9.43 -19.85 -0.59
N TYR A 156 -8.81 -18.82 -1.16
CA TYR A 156 -8.73 -18.63 -2.61
C TYR A 156 -7.80 -19.65 -3.27
N ASN A 157 -6.69 -19.99 -2.64
CA ASN A 157 -5.74 -20.98 -3.15
C ASN A 157 -6.39 -22.37 -3.19
N GLY A 158 -7.08 -22.75 -2.11
CA GLY A 158 -7.81 -24.02 -2.00
C GLY A 158 -9.18 -24.07 -2.68
N MET A 159 -9.61 -23.02 -3.39
CA MET A 159 -10.93 -23.01 -4.03
C MET A 159 -10.99 -24.04 -5.19
N MET A 160 -12.15 -24.68 -5.33
CA MET A 160 -12.42 -25.57 -6.45
C MET A 160 -12.59 -24.75 -7.74
N VAL A 161 -11.94 -25.18 -8.83
CA VAL A 161 -12.03 -24.56 -10.15
C VAL A 161 -12.71 -25.55 -11.10
N PRO A 162 -13.84 -25.19 -11.74
CA PRO A 162 -14.50 -26.04 -12.71
C PRO A 162 -13.71 -26.07 -14.02
N ALA A 163 -13.82 -27.15 -14.80
CA ALA A 163 -13.03 -27.34 -16.04
C ALA A 163 -13.25 -26.23 -17.08
N SER A 164 -14.45 -25.65 -17.11
CA SER A 164 -14.86 -24.55 -18.00
C SER A 164 -14.57 -23.15 -17.43
N GLY A 165 -14.18 -23.04 -16.15
CA GLY A 165 -14.05 -21.77 -15.43
C GLY A 165 -12.60 -21.39 -15.10
N GLN A 166 -12.39 -20.10 -14.89
CA GLN A 166 -11.15 -19.55 -14.32
C GLN A 166 -11.37 -19.11 -12.88
N LYS A 167 -10.30 -19.02 -12.09
CA LYS A 167 -10.38 -18.38 -10.77
C LYS A 167 -10.79 -16.91 -10.94
N PRO A 168 -11.64 -16.38 -10.04
CA PRO A 168 -12.04 -14.98 -10.09
C PRO A 168 -10.83 -14.07 -9.84
N VAL A 169 -10.90 -12.86 -10.39
CA VAL A 169 -9.90 -11.81 -10.13
C VAL A 169 -9.88 -11.49 -8.63
N PHE A 170 -8.69 -11.50 -8.04
CA PHE A 170 -8.51 -11.39 -6.59
C PHE A 170 -8.23 -9.95 -6.12
N ASP A 171 -7.74 -9.07 -6.99
CA ASP A 171 -7.38 -7.69 -6.64
C ASP A 171 -8.49 -6.88 -5.94
N PRO A 172 -9.77 -6.96 -6.35
CA PRO A 172 -10.84 -6.24 -5.66
C PRO A 172 -10.97 -6.65 -4.19
N VAL A 173 -10.64 -7.89 -3.85
CA VAL A 173 -10.67 -8.40 -2.48
C VAL A 173 -9.53 -7.82 -1.66
N ILE A 174 -8.32 -7.81 -2.23
CA ILE A 174 -7.14 -7.19 -1.59
C ILE A 174 -7.42 -5.70 -1.32
N SER A 175 -7.86 -4.98 -2.35
CA SER A 175 -8.17 -3.54 -2.24
C SER A 175 -9.27 -3.25 -1.22
N ALA A 176 -10.36 -4.03 -1.20
CA ALA A 176 -11.45 -3.83 -0.25
C ALA A 176 -11.04 -4.04 1.22
N ILE A 177 -9.97 -4.80 1.48
CA ILE A 177 -9.45 -5.03 2.83
C ILE A 177 -8.36 -4.01 3.18
N LEU A 178 -7.36 -3.84 2.32
CA LEU A 178 -6.14 -3.09 2.63
C LEU A 178 -6.26 -1.59 2.38
N ASP A 179 -7.00 -1.14 1.36
CA ASP A 179 -7.07 0.29 1.04
C ASP A 179 -7.67 1.11 2.21
N PRO A 180 -8.74 0.67 2.90
CA PRO A 180 -9.24 1.37 4.09
C PRO A 180 -8.24 1.39 5.26
N ILE A 181 -7.39 0.36 5.39
CA ILE A 181 -6.37 0.28 6.45
C ILE A 181 -5.24 1.27 6.15
N ILE A 182 -4.80 1.34 4.89
CA ILE A 182 -3.78 2.30 4.45
C ILE A 182 -4.30 3.73 4.64
N GLN A 183 -5.53 4.01 4.20
CA GLN A 183 -6.17 5.32 4.41
C GLN A 183 -6.31 5.68 5.90
N MET A 184 -6.62 4.71 6.76
CA MET A 184 -6.63 4.92 8.20
C MET A 184 -5.24 5.31 8.73
N CYS A 185 -4.18 4.63 8.28
CA CYS A 185 -2.80 4.98 8.63
C CYS A 185 -2.44 6.39 8.15
N GLU A 186 -2.80 6.76 6.92
CA GLU A 186 -2.60 8.11 6.37
C GLU A 186 -3.30 9.18 7.22
N GLN A 187 -4.56 8.97 7.59
CA GLN A 187 -5.31 9.89 8.45
C GLN A 187 -4.69 10.00 9.85
N ALA A 188 -4.23 8.89 10.43
CA ALA A 188 -3.54 8.88 11.73
C ALA A 188 -2.21 9.66 11.65
N ALA A 189 -1.46 9.49 10.56
CA ALA A 189 -0.20 10.17 10.31
C ALA A 189 -0.36 11.69 10.15
N GLU A 190 -1.39 12.14 9.42
CA GLU A 190 -1.73 13.56 9.25
C GLU A 190 -2.24 14.19 10.57
N ALA A 191 -3.05 13.45 11.33
CA ALA A 191 -3.48 13.88 12.66
C ALA A 191 -2.31 13.98 13.66
N HIS A 192 -1.26 13.19 13.47
CA HIS A 192 -0.04 13.27 14.28
C HIS A 192 0.81 14.49 13.91
N LYS A 193 0.97 14.79 12.62
CA LYS A 193 1.68 15.98 12.12
C LYS A 193 1.11 17.27 12.71
N SER A 194 -0.22 17.42 12.69
CA SER A 194 -0.88 18.64 13.20
C SER A 194 -0.76 18.87 14.71
N LYS A 195 -0.49 17.83 15.52
CA LYS A 195 -0.28 17.96 16.97
C LYS A 195 1.12 18.49 17.34
N GLY A 196 2.10 18.37 16.44
CA GLY A 196 3.43 18.98 16.61
C GLY A 196 3.44 20.51 16.44
N ALA A 197 2.41 21.08 15.79
CA ALA A 197 2.29 22.52 15.53
C ALA A 197 1.51 23.29 16.61
N GLY A 198 0.92 22.60 17.60
CA GLY A 198 0.12 23.24 18.64
C GLY A 198 0.20 22.45 19.94
N ASN A 199 0.79 23.08 20.96
CA ASN A 199 0.87 22.57 22.33
C ASN A 199 -0.34 21.73 22.76
N SER A 200 -0.02 20.55 23.26
CA SER A 200 -0.83 19.68 24.11
C SER A 200 -1.99 20.38 24.82
N SER A 201 -3.20 20.23 24.29
CA SER A 201 -4.42 20.63 25.00
C SER A 201 -5.59 19.72 24.65
N ARG A 202 -5.43 18.44 25.01
CA ARG A 202 -6.55 17.60 25.45
C ARG A 202 -6.17 16.90 26.74
N ARG A 203 -5.84 17.70 27.76
CA ARG A 203 -5.93 17.24 29.14
C ARG A 203 -7.43 17.21 29.49
N SER A 204 -7.90 16.01 29.80
CA SER A 204 -9.19 15.73 30.43
C SER A 204 -9.62 16.87 31.38
N ARG A 205 -10.75 17.53 31.05
CA ARG A 205 -11.42 18.47 31.96
C ARG A 205 -12.29 17.66 32.91
N ILE A 206 -11.79 17.43 34.10
CA ILE A 206 -12.58 17.43 35.34
C ILE A 206 -11.67 18.05 36.41
N SER A 207 -11.93 19.31 36.72
CA SER A 207 -12.04 19.85 38.08
C SER A 207 -11.98 21.39 38.03
N THR A 208 -12.80 21.98 38.87
CA THR A 208 -13.14 23.40 39.07
C THR A 208 -12.00 24.24 39.66
N ASP A 209 -11.72 25.42 39.11
CA ASP A 209 -11.59 26.71 39.85
C ASP A 209 -11.34 27.91 38.90
N PRO A 210 -11.89 29.12 39.13
CA PRO A 210 -11.64 30.30 38.31
C PRO A 210 -10.72 31.32 39.03
N GLY A 211 -9.48 31.46 38.57
CA GLY A 211 -8.63 32.55 39.01
C GLY A 211 -7.19 32.45 38.54
N GLN A 212 -6.87 33.09 37.40
CA GLN A 212 -5.64 33.85 37.16
C GLN A 212 -5.54 34.21 35.67
N LEU A 213 -5.96 35.44 35.35
CA LEU A 213 -5.58 36.14 34.14
C LEU A 213 -4.21 36.78 34.38
N THR A 214 -3.22 36.38 33.58
CA THR A 214 -2.08 37.17 33.04
C THR A 214 -0.96 36.20 32.64
N LYS A 215 -1.05 35.61 31.44
CA LYS A 215 0.14 35.10 30.76
C LYS A 215 0.46 36.02 29.60
N SER A 216 1.57 36.71 29.81
CA SER A 216 2.23 37.70 28.99
C SER A 216 2.28 37.31 27.51
N SER A 217 1.78 38.20 26.66
CA SER A 217 1.83 38.16 25.19
C SER A 217 3.27 38.16 24.62
N VAL A 218 4.28 38.25 25.48
CA VAL A 218 5.70 38.31 25.11
C VAL A 218 6.31 36.90 24.96
N ASP A 219 5.80 35.89 25.68
CA ASP A 219 6.25 34.48 25.53
C ASP A 219 5.76 33.84 24.21
N ALA A 220 4.65 34.32 23.66
CA ALA A 220 4.13 33.89 22.36
C ALA A 220 4.98 34.40 21.18
N ILE A 221 5.73 35.49 21.36
CA ILE A 221 6.54 36.10 20.30
C ILE A 221 7.94 35.46 20.27
N LEU A 222 8.51 35.11 21.44
CA LEU A 222 9.80 34.42 21.51
C LEU A 222 9.74 32.95 21.06
N SER A 223 8.57 32.31 21.16
CA SER A 223 8.32 30.97 20.60
C SER A 223 8.15 30.98 19.08
N ASN A 224 7.83 32.14 18.48
CA ASN A 224 7.62 32.29 17.05
C ASN A 224 8.91 32.57 16.25
N SER A 225 10.07 32.70 16.92
CA SER A 225 11.38 32.82 16.27
C SER A 225 12.13 31.49 16.17
N ARG A 226 11.56 30.41 16.75
CA ARG A 226 12.04 29.02 16.61
C ARG A 226 11.06 28.13 15.83
N SER A 227 9.95 28.70 15.34
CA SER A 227 8.87 27.97 14.68
C SER A 227 9.19 27.49 13.26
N THR A 228 10.32 27.90 12.68
CA THR A 228 10.84 27.31 11.43
C THR A 228 11.56 26.00 11.65
N SER A 229 12.17 25.74 12.83
CA SER A 229 12.84 24.45 13.10
C SER A 229 11.91 23.40 13.72
N SER A 230 10.80 23.80 14.36
CA SER A 230 9.87 22.86 15.00
C SER A 230 8.78 22.30 14.08
N SER A 231 8.52 22.91 12.92
CA SER A 231 7.55 22.37 11.95
C SER A 231 8.11 21.16 11.21
N LEU A 232 9.40 21.21 10.84
CA LEU A 232 10.15 20.16 10.13
C LEU A 232 10.21 18.85 10.93
N THR A 233 10.35 18.92 12.26
CA THR A 233 10.49 17.74 13.12
C THR A 233 9.18 16.98 13.36
N SER A 234 8.02 17.57 13.03
CA SER A 234 6.71 16.90 13.19
C SER A 234 6.36 15.98 12.01
N GLU A 235 6.94 16.22 10.84
CA GLU A 235 6.66 15.47 9.62
C GLU A 235 7.46 14.17 9.53
N THR A 236 8.69 14.15 10.05
CA THR A 236 9.57 12.98 10.09
C THR A 236 8.92 11.77 10.81
N PRO A 237 8.39 11.91 12.05
CA PRO A 237 7.70 10.82 12.74
C PRO A 237 6.46 10.31 11.97
N SER A 238 5.75 11.22 11.30
CA SER A 238 4.57 10.87 10.48
C SER A 238 4.97 9.98 9.30
N LYS A 239 6.08 10.30 8.60
CA LYS A 239 6.60 9.47 7.50
C LYS A 239 7.14 8.13 7.99
N ILE A 240 7.89 8.10 9.09
CA ILE A 240 8.40 6.85 9.68
C ILE A 240 7.23 5.93 10.07
N PHE A 241 6.19 6.46 10.70
CA PHE A 241 4.98 5.69 11.02
C PHE A 241 4.33 5.08 9.77
N LEU A 242 4.20 5.83 8.67
CA LEU A 242 3.65 5.30 7.42
C LEU A 242 4.52 4.21 6.82
N ILE A 243 5.85 4.38 6.80
CA ILE A 243 6.79 3.36 6.35
C ILE A 243 6.61 2.08 7.16
N ASN A 244 6.55 2.18 8.50
CA ASN A 244 6.34 1.03 9.37
C ASN A 244 5.00 0.32 9.08
N CYS A 245 3.92 1.08 8.90
CA CYS A 245 2.60 0.53 8.59
C CYS A 245 2.58 -0.21 7.24
N LEU A 246 3.14 0.40 6.20
CA LEU A 246 3.19 -0.19 4.86
C LEU A 246 4.07 -1.44 4.84
N CYS A 247 5.20 -1.43 5.54
CA CYS A 247 6.06 -2.61 5.67
C CYS A 247 5.34 -3.76 6.37
N ALA A 248 4.61 -3.47 7.45
CA ALA A 248 3.84 -4.47 8.19
C ALA A 248 2.72 -5.10 7.35
N ILE A 249 2.25 -4.41 6.31
CA ILE A 249 1.32 -4.96 5.30
C ILE A 249 2.09 -5.75 4.23
N GLN A 250 3.20 -5.20 3.72
CA GLN A 250 3.92 -5.75 2.57
C GLN A 250 4.63 -7.07 2.88
N GLN A 251 5.33 -7.16 4.02
CA GLN A 251 6.19 -8.30 4.34
C GLN A 251 5.43 -9.64 4.38
N PRO A 252 4.27 -9.77 5.05
CA PRO A 252 3.52 -11.03 5.07
C PRO A 252 2.93 -11.43 3.72
N LEU A 253 2.72 -10.47 2.80
CA LEU A 253 2.11 -10.70 1.50
C LEU A 253 3.13 -11.04 0.41
N SER A 254 4.43 -10.81 0.65
CA SER A 254 5.48 -10.93 -0.37
C SER A 254 5.67 -12.35 -0.94
N GLY A 255 5.17 -13.38 -0.26
CA GLY A 255 5.22 -14.78 -0.71
C GLY A 255 4.02 -15.23 -1.55
N TYR A 256 3.00 -14.38 -1.74
CA TYR A 256 1.75 -14.76 -2.41
C TYR A 256 1.65 -14.15 -3.81
N GLU A 257 1.62 -15.01 -4.83
CA GLU A 257 1.54 -14.60 -6.24
C GLU A 257 0.33 -13.71 -6.53
N VAL A 258 -0.83 -14.05 -5.95
CA VAL A 258 -2.09 -13.29 -6.08
C VAL A 258 -2.02 -11.87 -5.52
N ALA A 259 -0.99 -11.55 -4.72
CA ALA A 259 -0.78 -10.24 -4.12
C ALA A 259 0.43 -9.51 -4.71
N ALA A 260 1.14 -10.09 -5.69
CA ALA A 260 2.43 -9.59 -6.18
C ALA A 260 2.34 -8.15 -6.72
N GLU A 261 1.30 -7.84 -7.50
CA GLU A 261 1.09 -6.49 -8.03
C GLU A 261 0.83 -5.48 -6.91
N TYR A 262 0.02 -5.85 -5.92
CA TYR A 262 -0.26 -5.02 -4.75
C TYR A 262 0.99 -4.80 -3.89
N VAL A 263 1.80 -5.84 -3.67
CA VAL A 263 3.08 -5.78 -2.96
C VAL A 263 4.07 -4.86 -3.67
N LYS A 264 4.12 -4.90 -5.00
CA LYS A 264 4.93 -3.98 -5.80
C LYS A 264 4.46 -2.53 -5.62
N ARG A 265 3.14 -2.29 -5.63
CA ARG A 265 2.56 -0.97 -5.36
C ARG A 265 2.94 -0.46 -3.97
N LEU A 266 2.83 -1.30 -2.93
CA LEU A 266 3.28 -0.96 -1.58
C LEU A 266 4.77 -0.59 -1.54
N GLY A 267 5.62 -1.34 -2.26
CA GLY A 267 7.05 -1.02 -2.39
C GLY A 267 7.26 0.39 -2.93
N THR A 268 6.59 0.75 -4.02
CA THR A 268 6.70 2.12 -4.56
C THR A 268 6.24 3.20 -3.58
N MET A 269 5.22 2.93 -2.75
CA MET A 269 4.78 3.86 -1.72
C MET A 269 5.81 4.02 -0.60
N ILE A 270 6.42 2.91 -0.16
CA ILE A 270 7.50 2.89 0.83
C ILE A 270 8.69 3.70 0.31
N ASP A 271 9.16 3.42 -0.90
CA ASP A 271 10.31 4.11 -1.52
C ASP A 271 10.06 5.61 -1.66
N ASN A 272 8.84 6.00 -2.02
CA ASN A 272 8.46 7.41 -2.11
C ASN A 272 8.48 8.11 -0.74
N HIS A 273 7.95 7.47 0.30
CA HIS A 273 8.01 8.03 1.65
C HIS A 273 9.43 8.07 2.20
N LEU A 274 10.24 7.05 1.90
CA LEU A 274 11.65 6.99 2.28
C LEU A 274 12.45 8.11 1.62
N ARG A 275 12.27 8.33 0.31
CA ARG A 275 12.91 9.44 -0.42
C ARG A 275 12.56 10.79 0.17
N VAL A 276 11.27 11.05 0.40
CA VAL A 276 10.81 12.30 1.02
C VAL A 276 11.38 12.50 2.41
N LEU A 277 11.51 11.42 3.20
CA LEU A 277 12.13 11.45 4.52
C LEU A 277 13.62 11.82 4.43
N VAL A 278 14.35 11.16 3.53
CA VAL A 278 15.77 11.41 3.26
C VAL A 278 16.00 12.86 2.82
N ASP A 279 15.23 13.35 1.86
CA ASP A 279 15.38 14.71 1.32
C ASP A 279 15.16 15.77 2.40
N LYS A 280 14.13 15.58 3.24
CA LYS A 280 13.83 16.50 4.35
C LYS A 280 14.89 16.50 5.43
N GLU A 281 15.41 15.33 5.76
CA GLU A 281 16.42 15.22 6.79
C GLU A 281 17.77 15.77 6.31
N ALA A 282 18.12 15.53 5.04
CA ALA A 282 19.27 16.17 4.41
C ALA A 282 19.12 17.71 4.38
N ASP A 283 17.95 18.23 3.97
CA ASP A 283 17.67 19.66 3.99
C ASP A 283 17.71 20.25 5.41
N ALA A 284 17.18 19.54 6.42
CA ALA A 284 17.26 19.96 7.82
C ALA A 284 18.72 20.06 8.30
N ILE A 285 19.58 19.11 7.92
CA ILE A 285 21.02 19.16 8.23
C ILE A 285 21.67 20.35 7.51
N LEU A 286 21.40 20.56 6.22
CA LEU A 286 21.92 21.69 5.45
C LEU A 286 21.44 23.04 6.01
N SER A 287 20.19 23.14 6.45
CA SER A 287 19.61 24.31 7.08
C SER A 287 20.32 24.63 8.41
N ARG A 288 20.60 23.62 9.23
CA ARG A 288 21.41 23.78 10.47
C ARG A 288 22.83 24.27 10.19
N CYS A 289 23.36 24.04 8.99
CA CYS A 289 24.66 24.55 8.54
C CYS A 289 24.59 25.92 7.85
N ASN A 290 23.39 26.53 7.74
CA ASN A 290 23.11 27.69 6.90
C ASN A 290 23.49 27.49 5.41
N LEU A 291 23.50 26.24 4.94
CA LEU A 291 23.81 25.89 3.54
C LEU A 291 22.55 25.77 2.68
N SER A 292 21.40 25.38 3.25
CA SER A 292 20.15 25.15 2.51
C SER A 292 19.73 26.38 1.69
N GLU A 293 19.69 27.58 2.31
CA GLU A 293 19.32 28.83 1.64
C GLU A 293 20.32 29.26 0.56
N LYS A 294 21.56 28.73 0.60
CA LYS A 294 22.66 29.07 -0.30
C LYS A 294 22.75 28.12 -1.51
N MET A 295 22.19 26.92 -1.42
CA MET A 295 22.16 25.91 -2.50
C MET A 295 21.62 26.43 -3.85
N PRO A 296 20.56 27.26 -3.90
CA PRO A 296 20.06 27.81 -5.17
C PRO A 296 21.10 28.63 -5.93
N HIS A 297 21.99 29.34 -5.23
CA HIS A 297 23.06 30.13 -5.84
C HIS A 297 24.10 29.24 -6.53
N PHE A 298 24.46 28.13 -5.89
CA PHE A 298 25.38 27.13 -6.46
C PHE A 298 24.78 26.42 -7.67
N HIS A 299 23.50 26.04 -7.61
CA HIS A 299 22.78 25.48 -8.77
C HIS A 299 22.70 26.46 -9.94
N LYS A 300 22.46 27.75 -9.68
CA LYS A 300 22.42 28.79 -10.71
C LYS A 300 23.78 29.03 -11.35
N SER A 301 24.87 28.88 -10.61
CA SER A 301 26.23 29.00 -11.14
C SER A 301 26.57 27.90 -12.13
N ILE A 302 26.12 26.67 -11.88
CA ILE A 302 26.44 25.51 -12.72
C ILE A 302 25.57 25.49 -14.00
N ASN A 303 24.31 25.91 -13.91
CA ASN A 303 23.38 25.92 -15.06
C ASN A 303 23.55 27.12 -16.02
N LYS A 304 24.44 28.07 -15.71
CA LYS A 304 24.65 29.30 -16.49
C LYS A 304 25.57 29.15 -17.71
N ASP A 305 25.91 27.94 -18.11
CA ASP A 305 26.77 27.67 -19.28
C ASP A 305 26.15 28.04 -20.65
N GLY A 306 24.95 28.63 -20.68
CA GLY A 306 24.19 28.89 -21.92
C GLY A 306 23.94 30.34 -22.34
N ASP A 307 24.10 31.36 -21.49
CA ASP A 307 23.76 32.73 -21.93
C ASP A 307 24.59 33.85 -21.27
N SER A 308 24.89 34.86 -22.09
CA SER A 308 25.93 35.88 -21.91
C SER A 308 25.56 36.98 -20.91
N GLU A 309 25.32 36.64 -19.64
CA GLU A 309 25.26 37.63 -18.56
C GLU A 309 26.17 37.23 -17.40
N VAL A 310 27.29 37.98 -17.28
CA VAL A 310 28.19 38.04 -16.13
C VAL A 310 27.34 38.36 -14.90
N GLY A 311 26.88 37.32 -14.20
CA GLY A 311 26.35 37.48 -12.86
C GLY A 311 27.49 37.89 -11.94
N THR A 312 27.17 38.61 -10.86
CA THR A 312 28.11 38.86 -9.76
C THR A 312 28.78 37.54 -9.35
N PRO A 313 30.12 37.47 -9.28
CA PRO A 313 30.85 36.30 -8.81
C PRO A 313 30.31 35.85 -7.45
N LEU A 314 30.20 34.54 -7.22
CA LEU A 314 29.70 34.02 -5.94
C LEU A 314 30.56 34.49 -4.75
N ALA A 315 31.85 34.78 -4.95
CA ALA A 315 32.71 35.34 -3.91
C ALA A 315 32.36 36.77 -3.48
N GLU A 316 31.70 37.56 -4.33
CA GLU A 316 31.29 38.95 -4.07
C GLU A 316 29.90 39.06 -3.44
N LEU A 317 29.11 37.99 -3.50
CA LEU A 317 27.80 37.95 -2.85
C LEU A 317 27.98 37.73 -1.34
N GLU A 318 27.34 38.59 -0.54
CA GLU A 318 27.44 38.58 0.94
C GLU A 318 27.15 37.19 1.53
N ASP A 319 26.16 36.50 0.95
CA ASP A 319 25.74 35.16 1.36
C ASP A 319 26.72 34.03 1.02
N THR A 320 27.52 34.16 -0.03
CA THR A 320 28.47 33.11 -0.49
C THR A 320 29.92 33.55 -0.40
N SER A 321 30.18 34.59 0.40
CA SER A 321 31.52 35.10 0.66
C SER A 321 32.43 34.02 1.28
N PRO A 322 33.76 34.09 1.07
CA PRO A 322 34.69 33.05 1.55
C PRO A 322 34.64 32.81 3.05
N ALA A 323 34.40 33.85 3.86
CA ALA A 323 34.32 33.74 5.32
C ALA A 323 33.07 32.98 5.77
N VAL A 324 31.90 33.34 5.21
CA VAL A 324 30.61 32.71 5.50
C VAL A 324 30.63 31.24 5.07
N LEU A 325 31.13 30.96 3.87
CA LEU A 325 31.20 29.60 3.35
C LEU A 325 32.16 28.71 4.17
N SER A 326 33.29 29.26 4.64
CA SER A 326 34.19 28.56 5.56
C SER A 326 33.50 28.20 6.87
N GLU A 327 32.69 29.10 7.44
CA GLU A 327 31.94 28.84 8.66
C GLU A 327 30.86 27.77 8.46
N CYS A 328 30.10 27.85 7.36
CA CYS A 328 29.11 26.85 6.97
C CYS A 328 29.73 25.45 6.78
N LEU A 329 30.87 25.35 6.09
CA LEU A 329 31.57 24.08 5.88
C LEU A 329 32.14 23.52 7.19
N LYS A 330 32.66 24.38 8.08
CA LYS A 330 33.08 23.95 9.44
C LYS A 330 31.90 23.40 10.24
N ALA A 331 30.73 24.04 10.17
CA ALA A 331 29.52 23.55 10.82
C ALA A 331 29.08 22.19 10.25
N LEU A 332 29.08 22.04 8.92
CA LEU A 332 28.77 20.78 8.24
C LEU A 332 29.71 19.65 8.65
N PHE A 333 31.02 19.88 8.61
CA PHE A 333 32.00 18.88 9.05
C PHE A 333 31.95 18.61 10.55
N GLY A 334 31.61 19.61 11.36
CA GLY A 334 31.34 19.42 12.79
C GLY A 334 30.17 18.47 13.04
N LEU A 335 29.13 18.50 12.21
CA LEU A 335 28.01 17.57 12.27
C LEU A 335 28.38 16.18 11.73
N ILE A 336 29.09 16.10 10.61
CA ILE A 336 29.47 14.82 9.98
C ILE A 336 30.52 14.04 10.80
N LEU A 337 31.52 14.75 11.36
CA LEU A 337 32.67 14.16 12.05
C LEU A 337 32.57 14.24 13.59
N GLY A 338 31.62 15.00 14.13
CA GLY A 338 31.46 15.20 15.56
C GLY A 338 30.77 14.03 16.26
N SER A 339 31.17 13.75 17.51
CA SER A 339 30.62 12.68 18.33
C SER A 339 29.25 12.98 18.95
N GLU A 340 28.80 14.24 18.93
CA GLU A 340 27.58 14.67 19.65
C GLU A 340 26.33 14.80 18.76
N SER A 341 26.48 14.67 17.44
CA SER A 341 25.40 14.91 16.48
C SER A 341 25.67 14.23 15.13
N SER A 342 25.87 12.91 15.17
CA SER A 342 26.05 12.07 13.99
C SER A 342 24.83 12.09 13.06
N LEU A 343 24.99 11.52 11.87
CA LEU A 343 23.90 11.30 10.94
C LEU A 343 22.74 10.53 11.62
N PRO A 344 21.49 10.81 11.22
CA PRO A 344 20.32 10.15 11.76
C PRO A 344 20.37 8.63 11.51
N GLU A 345 20.20 7.85 12.58
CA GLU A 345 20.19 6.38 12.53
C GLU A 345 18.78 5.79 12.29
N PHE A 346 17.76 6.66 12.29
CA PHE A 346 16.35 6.29 12.05
C PHE A 346 15.87 5.11 12.91
N GLU A 347 16.25 5.05 14.20
CA GLU A 347 15.95 3.92 15.11
C GLU A 347 14.46 3.52 15.17
N GLN A 348 13.55 4.48 14.92
CA GLN A 348 12.12 4.26 14.92
C GLN A 348 11.58 3.59 13.65
N ILE A 349 12.37 3.46 12.58
CA ILE A 349 12.03 2.60 11.43
C ILE A 349 12.27 1.15 11.87
N GLN A 350 11.19 0.37 11.90
CA GLN A 350 11.22 -0.99 12.44
C GLN A 350 12.03 -1.97 11.58
N VAL A 351 12.11 -1.73 10.28
CA VAL A 351 12.80 -2.60 9.32
C VAL A 351 14.28 -2.21 9.22
N PRO A 352 15.24 -3.08 9.58
CA PRO A 352 16.67 -2.75 9.58
C PRO A 352 17.24 -2.36 8.21
N SER A 353 16.84 -3.02 7.12
CA SER A 353 17.33 -2.70 5.78
C SER A 353 16.94 -1.28 5.35
N LEU A 354 15.71 -0.84 5.67
CA LEU A 354 15.24 0.50 5.37
C LEU A 354 15.92 1.58 6.22
N ARG A 355 16.34 1.25 7.46
CA ARG A 355 17.20 2.13 8.26
C ARG A 355 18.51 2.40 7.55
N SER A 356 19.22 1.34 7.16
CA SER A 356 20.48 1.45 6.43
C SER A 356 20.29 2.22 5.12
N GLU A 357 19.23 1.95 4.38
CA GLU A 357 18.91 2.66 3.14
C GLU A 357 18.65 4.15 3.37
N ALA A 358 17.89 4.52 4.40
CA ALA A 358 17.64 5.92 4.76
C ALA A 358 18.94 6.65 5.15
N THR A 359 19.77 6.05 6.02
CA THR A 359 21.03 6.65 6.46
C THR A 359 22.00 6.82 5.29
N ILE A 360 22.14 5.81 4.43
CA ILE A 360 22.94 5.91 3.19
C ILE A 360 22.35 6.96 2.25
N GLY A 361 21.02 7.06 2.17
CA GLY A 361 20.33 8.09 1.38
C GLY A 361 20.69 9.49 1.84
N VAL A 362 20.62 9.78 3.15
CA VAL A 362 20.99 11.09 3.71
C VAL A 362 22.47 11.39 3.45
N ALA A 363 23.34 10.42 3.70
CA ALA A 363 24.77 10.53 3.40
C ALA A 363 25.01 10.89 1.92
N ARG A 364 24.30 10.22 1.00
CA ARG A 364 24.40 10.47 -0.44
C ARG A 364 23.97 11.88 -0.80
N SER A 365 22.81 12.34 -0.32
CA SER A 365 22.31 13.68 -0.59
C SER A 365 23.24 14.77 -0.04
N LEU A 366 23.84 14.56 1.13
CA LEU A 366 24.83 15.48 1.69
C LEU A 366 26.13 15.50 0.88
N GLY A 367 26.60 14.34 0.41
CA GLY A 367 27.77 14.22 -0.45
C GLY A 367 27.56 14.94 -1.79
N GLU A 368 26.39 14.80 -2.41
CA GLU A 368 26.00 15.50 -3.64
C GLU A 368 25.93 17.02 -3.43
N ALA A 369 25.32 17.48 -2.32
CA ALA A 369 25.30 18.90 -1.98
C ALA A 369 26.71 19.47 -1.80
N TYR A 370 27.59 18.74 -1.11
CA TYR A 370 28.98 19.14 -0.94
C TYR A 370 29.74 19.19 -2.28
N GLU A 371 29.52 18.22 -3.17
CA GLU A 371 30.14 18.17 -4.49
C GLU A 371 29.76 19.39 -5.33
N LEU A 372 28.50 19.82 -5.29
CA LEU A 372 28.04 21.03 -5.96
C LEU A 372 28.75 22.28 -5.42
N ILE A 373 28.87 22.40 -4.09
CA ILE A 373 29.58 23.51 -3.44
C ILE A 373 31.07 23.48 -3.82
N TYR A 374 31.71 22.31 -3.79
CA TYR A 374 33.11 22.12 -4.13
C TYR A 374 33.40 22.54 -5.58
N ASN A 375 32.58 22.09 -6.52
CA ASN A 375 32.71 22.43 -7.94
C ASN A 375 32.53 23.94 -8.16
N ALA A 376 31.57 24.57 -7.47
CA ALA A 376 31.38 26.01 -7.55
C ALA A 376 32.54 26.81 -6.95
N ILE A 377 33.15 26.34 -5.85
CA ILE A 377 34.34 26.98 -5.24
C ILE A 377 35.55 26.86 -6.17
N MET A 378 35.72 25.72 -6.82
CA MET A 378 36.86 25.45 -7.71
C MET A 378 36.73 26.12 -9.10
N ASP A 379 35.53 26.56 -9.49
CA ASP A 379 35.33 27.28 -10.75
C ASP A 379 35.98 28.69 -10.68
N PRO A 380 36.98 28.99 -11.52
CA PRO A 380 37.62 30.30 -11.55
C PRO A 380 36.66 31.44 -11.90
N LYS A 381 35.51 31.17 -12.53
CA LYS A 381 34.47 32.19 -12.80
C LYS A 381 33.87 32.78 -11.53
N ASN A 382 33.92 32.07 -10.40
CA ASN A 382 33.29 32.47 -9.15
C ASN A 382 34.19 33.34 -8.25
N GLY A 383 35.46 33.55 -8.62
CA GLY A 383 36.32 34.58 -8.03
C GLY A 383 36.82 34.29 -6.61
N TYR A 384 36.77 33.04 -6.14
CA TYR A 384 37.28 32.69 -4.81
C TYR A 384 38.82 32.84 -4.75
N PRO A 385 39.37 33.62 -3.79
CA PRO A 385 40.80 33.96 -3.77
C PRO A 385 41.71 32.75 -3.48
N ASP A 386 41.28 31.82 -2.62
CA ASP A 386 42.00 30.57 -2.31
C ASP A 386 41.04 29.35 -2.25
N PRO A 387 40.62 28.79 -3.39
CA PRO A 387 39.64 27.69 -3.45
C PRO A 387 40.06 26.44 -2.66
N ARG A 388 41.35 26.10 -2.68
CA ARG A 388 41.91 24.90 -2.03
C ARG A 388 42.04 25.02 -0.51
N SER A 389 42.12 26.25 0.02
CA SER A 389 42.12 26.45 1.48
C SER A 389 40.70 26.41 2.04
N LEU A 390 39.72 26.86 1.25
CA LEU A 390 38.31 26.87 1.59
C LEU A 390 37.67 25.47 1.51
N ALA A 391 37.94 24.73 0.44
CA ALA A 391 37.44 23.38 0.22
C ALA A 391 38.59 22.36 0.31
N ARG A 392 38.99 22.06 1.55
CA ARG A 392 40.19 21.23 1.85
C ARG A 392 40.06 19.77 1.43
N HIS A 393 38.85 19.23 1.40
CA HIS A 393 38.59 17.81 1.13
C HIS A 393 37.93 17.64 -0.25
N PRO A 394 38.44 16.78 -1.14
CA PRO A 394 37.74 16.48 -2.38
C PRO A 394 36.44 15.70 -2.10
N PRO A 395 35.43 15.76 -2.98
CA PRO A 395 34.16 15.05 -2.81
C PRO A 395 34.32 13.55 -2.54
N ASP A 396 35.26 12.87 -3.19
CA ASP A 396 35.55 11.43 -2.97
C ASP A 396 35.95 11.13 -1.52
N GLN A 397 36.71 12.03 -0.90
CA GLN A 397 37.11 11.89 0.51
C GLN A 397 35.90 12.08 1.43
N ILE A 398 34.99 12.98 1.10
CA ILE A 398 33.76 13.20 1.88
C ILE A 398 32.80 12.01 1.74
N ARG A 399 32.66 11.44 0.55
CA ARG A 399 31.89 10.20 0.33
C ARG A 399 32.44 9.04 1.17
N THR A 400 33.77 8.89 1.19
CA THR A 400 34.45 7.89 2.03
C THR A 400 34.18 8.11 3.54
N ILE A 401 34.22 9.37 4.00
CA ILE A 401 33.92 9.73 5.41
C ILE A 401 32.46 9.40 5.76
N LEU A 402 31.54 9.63 4.83
CA LEU A 402 30.12 9.35 4.98
C LEU A 402 29.77 7.86 4.82
N GLY A 403 30.76 7.01 4.51
CA GLY A 403 30.60 5.56 4.38
C GLY A 403 29.86 5.11 3.13
N ILE A 404 29.89 5.91 2.06
CA ILE A 404 29.18 5.68 0.79
C ILE A 404 30.10 5.56 -0.42
#